data_AF-A0A918J1W7-F1
#
_entry.id   AF-A0A918J1W7-F1
#
_cell.length_a   1.000
_cell.length_b   1.000
_cell.length_c   1.000
_cell.angle_alpha   90.00
_cell.angle_beta   90.00
_cell.angle_gamma   90.00
#
_symmetry.space_group_name_H-M   'P 1'
#
loop_
_entity.id
_entity.type
_entity.pdbx_description
1 polymer ?
#
loop_
_entity_poly.entity_id
_entity_poly.type
_entity_poly.pdbx_seq_one_letter_code
_entity_poly.pdbx_strand_id
1 'polypeptide(L)'
;MRTEEQSHGRESMPESSGSDVSNSCVAADLDQTVGQYLRGSFPFGGFRQRVLDSDLLDSVTLRDCASDPDRMEAFLLKCRGIPQCGDIQITRMRAAIRSFIEARAAAAN
;
A
#
# COMPACT_ATOMS: atom_id res chain seq x y z
N MET A 1 -9.37 -42.04 56.54
CA MET A 1 -9.56 -42.75 55.24
C MET A 1 -10.03 -41.69 54.26
N ARG A 2 -9.13 -41.18 53.39
CA ARG A 2 -9.02 -41.44 51.92
C ARG A 2 -10.21 -40.88 51.13
N THR A 3 -10.13 -40.13 50.03
CA THR A 3 -9.09 -39.48 49.17
C THR A 3 -9.87 -38.56 48.18
N GLU A 4 -9.16 -37.70 47.43
CA GLU A 4 -9.55 -37.07 46.13
C GLU A 4 -10.35 -35.75 46.26
N GLU A 5 -10.08 -34.66 45.54
CA GLU A 5 -9.35 -34.47 44.29
C GLU A 5 -8.87 -33.00 44.17
N GLN A 6 -7.70 -32.83 43.53
CA GLN A 6 -7.16 -31.57 43.00
C GLN A 6 -8.19 -30.92 42.04
N SER A 7 -8.21 -29.60 41.80
CA SER A 7 -7.34 -29.03 40.79
C SER A 7 -7.52 -27.50 40.67
N HIS A 8 -6.40 -26.85 40.43
CA HIS A 8 -6.23 -25.44 40.13
C HIS A 8 -7.05 -24.95 38.92
N GLY A 9 -7.94 -23.99 39.13
CA GLY A 9 -8.46 -23.11 38.09
C GLY A 9 -7.72 -21.78 38.11
N ARG A 10 -6.45 -21.77 37.69
CA ARG A 10 -5.65 -20.57 37.51
C ARG A 10 -5.67 -20.25 36.02
N GLU A 11 -6.76 -19.64 35.56
CA GLU A 11 -6.85 -19.14 34.19
C GLU A 11 -6.25 -17.72 34.15
N SER A 12 -4.97 -17.71 33.80
CA SER A 12 -4.24 -16.54 33.37
C SER A 12 -4.96 -15.90 32.18
N MET A 13 -5.39 -14.66 32.34
CA MET A 13 -5.71 -13.78 31.22
C MET A 13 -4.40 -13.50 30.48
N PRO A 14 -4.25 -13.86 29.18
CA PRO A 14 -3.19 -13.29 28.39
C PRO A 14 -3.55 -11.83 28.08
N GLU A 15 -2.65 -10.94 28.50
CA GLU A 15 -2.57 -9.57 28.02
C GLU A 15 -2.41 -9.60 26.50
N SER A 16 -3.49 -9.41 25.76
CA SER A 16 -3.37 -9.02 24.36
C SER A 16 -3.02 -7.53 24.36
N SER A 17 -1.71 -7.28 24.30
CA SER A 17 -1.14 -6.02 23.81
C SER A 17 -2.02 -5.52 22.68
N GLY A 18 -2.65 -4.37 22.88
CA GLY A 18 -3.24 -3.57 21.81
C GLY A 18 -2.11 -3.14 20.91
N SER A 19 -1.73 -4.05 20.02
CA SER A 19 -0.71 -3.84 19.02
C SER A 19 -1.07 -2.58 18.24
N ASP A 20 -0.07 -1.74 18.06
CA ASP A 20 0.06 -0.63 17.12
C ASP A 20 -0.09 -1.11 15.65
N VAL A 21 -1.07 -1.99 15.38
CA VAL A 21 -1.32 -2.59 14.06
C VAL A 21 -1.73 -1.52 13.06
N SER A 22 -2.36 -0.44 13.51
CA SER A 22 -2.74 0.67 12.63
C SER A 22 -1.52 1.35 12.01
N ASN A 23 -0.42 1.53 12.76
CA ASN A 23 0.77 2.21 12.24
C ASN A 23 1.65 1.30 11.38
N SER A 24 1.71 0.00 11.71
CA SER A 24 2.45 -0.97 10.90
C SER A 24 1.82 -1.22 9.52
N CYS A 25 0.49 -1.10 9.39
CA CYS A 25 -0.21 -1.30 8.12
C CYS A 25 -0.02 -0.12 7.15
N VAL A 26 -0.04 1.12 7.65
CA VAL A 26 0.11 2.32 6.80
C VAL A 26 1.51 2.44 6.21
N ALA A 27 2.54 2.04 6.96
CA ALA A 27 3.93 2.05 6.49
C ALA A 27 4.20 0.95 5.46
N ALA A 28 3.64 -0.26 5.67
CA ALA A 28 3.77 -1.37 4.73
C ALA A 28 3.08 -1.05 3.38
N ASP A 29 1.99 -0.28 3.42
CA ASP A 29 1.24 0.10 2.23
C ASP A 29 1.96 1.20 1.41
N LEU A 30 2.84 2.00 2.01
CA LEU A 30 3.68 2.96 1.26
C LEU A 30 4.94 2.30 0.67
N ASP A 31 5.39 1.17 1.23
CA ASP A 31 6.52 0.40 0.71
C ASP A 31 6.19 -0.38 -0.57
N GLN A 32 4.90 -0.52 -0.91
CA GLN A 32 4.51 -1.15 -2.17
C GLN A 32 4.95 -0.31 -3.38
N THR A 33 5.28 -0.99 -4.48
CA THR A 33 5.57 -0.32 -5.75
C THR A 33 4.30 0.29 -6.34
N VAL A 34 4.47 1.34 -7.15
CA VAL A 34 3.34 1.93 -7.90
C VAL A 34 2.64 0.85 -8.75
N GLY A 35 3.41 -0.07 -9.34
CA GLY A 35 2.89 -1.20 -10.10
C GLY A 35 1.99 -2.12 -9.28
N GLN A 36 2.41 -2.51 -8.08
CA GLN A 36 1.60 -3.36 -7.19
C GLN A 36 0.27 -2.67 -6.82
N TYR A 37 0.32 -1.38 -6.46
CA TYR A 37 -0.88 -0.62 -6.12
C TYR A 37 -1.85 -0.48 -7.29
N LEU A 38 -1.35 -0.13 -8.48
CA LEU A 38 -2.18 0.03 -9.67
C LEU A 38 -2.76 -1.30 -10.15
N ARG A 39 -2.03 -2.42 -9.99
CA ARG A 39 -2.53 -3.77 -10.26
C ARG A 39 -3.62 -4.18 -9.27
N GLY A 40 -3.48 -3.84 -7.99
CA GLY A 40 -4.52 -4.06 -6.98
C GLY A 40 -5.82 -3.29 -7.28
N SER A 41 -5.73 -2.16 -7.98
CA SER A 41 -6.87 -1.37 -8.42
C SER A 41 -7.45 -1.79 -9.78
N PHE A 42 -6.87 -2.78 -10.46
CA PHE A 42 -7.38 -3.31 -11.73
C PHE A 42 -8.55 -4.29 -11.49
N PRO A 43 -9.61 -4.31 -12.32
CA PRO A 43 -9.87 -3.50 -13.52
C PRO A 43 -10.55 -2.15 -13.26
N PHE A 44 -10.93 -1.84 -12.02
CA PHE A 44 -11.76 -0.70 -11.68
C PHE A 44 -11.08 0.67 -11.90
N GLY A 45 -9.75 0.74 -11.85
CA GLY A 45 -8.97 1.96 -12.12
C GLY A 45 -8.90 2.38 -13.59
N GLY A 46 -9.39 1.55 -14.52
CA GLY A 46 -9.39 1.87 -15.96
C GLY A 46 -7.99 2.01 -16.57
N PHE A 47 -6.99 1.35 -15.98
CA PHE A 47 -5.64 1.21 -16.53
C PHE A 47 -5.60 0.08 -17.55
N ARG A 48 -4.75 0.21 -18.58
CA ARG A 48 -4.57 -0.87 -19.55
C ARG A 48 -3.64 -1.91 -18.96
N GLN A 49 -3.98 -3.19 -19.12
CA GLN A 49 -3.16 -4.29 -18.63
C GLN A 49 -1.70 -4.22 -19.14
N ARG A 50 -1.48 -3.84 -20.41
CA ARG A 50 -0.12 -3.65 -20.95
C ARG A 50 0.70 -2.55 -20.27
N VAL A 51 0.02 -1.55 -19.70
CA VAL A 51 0.70 -0.50 -18.95
C VAL A 51 1.03 -1.02 -17.55
N LEU A 52 0.11 -1.77 -16.92
CA LEU A 52 0.32 -2.44 -15.64
C LEU A 52 1.41 -3.53 -15.68
N ASP A 53 1.67 -4.10 -16.86
CA ASP A 53 2.71 -5.11 -17.09
C ASP A 53 4.12 -4.51 -17.19
N SER A 54 4.24 -3.19 -17.28
CA SER A 54 5.55 -2.55 -17.42
C SER A 54 6.35 -2.58 -16.12
N ASP A 55 7.60 -3.08 -16.19
CA ASP A 55 8.58 -3.04 -15.10
C ASP A 55 8.88 -1.61 -14.61
N LEU A 56 8.62 -0.59 -15.44
CA LEU A 56 8.77 0.81 -15.03
C LEU A 56 7.89 1.13 -13.82
N LEU A 57 6.70 0.56 -13.70
CA LEU A 57 5.81 0.79 -12.57
C LEU A 57 6.36 0.18 -11.26
N ASP A 58 7.20 -0.84 -11.35
CA ASP A 58 7.85 -1.47 -10.21
C ASP A 58 9.18 -0.78 -9.82
N SER A 59 9.61 0.25 -10.57
CA SER A 59 10.87 0.96 -10.31
C SER A 59 10.81 1.99 -9.17
N VAL A 60 9.61 2.38 -8.73
CA VAL A 60 9.39 3.41 -7.72
C VAL A 60 8.33 2.96 -6.73
N THR A 61 8.55 3.26 -5.46
CA THR A 61 7.60 3.00 -4.36
C THR A 61 6.63 4.17 -4.17
N LEU A 62 5.48 3.91 -3.54
CA LEU A 62 4.56 4.98 -3.16
C LEU A 62 5.18 5.91 -2.11
N ARG A 63 6.05 5.39 -1.24
CA ARG A 63 6.85 6.16 -0.28
C ARG A 63 7.76 7.16 -1.00
N ASP A 64 8.44 6.75 -2.07
CA ASP A 64 9.27 7.66 -2.88
C ASP A 64 8.45 8.77 -3.51
N CYS A 65 7.26 8.45 -4.02
CA CYS A 65 6.34 9.44 -4.58
C CYS A 65 5.78 10.39 -3.51
N ALA A 66 5.58 9.90 -2.28
CA ALA A 66 5.10 10.69 -1.14
C ALA A 66 6.18 11.62 -0.58
N SER A 67 7.44 11.16 -0.59
CA SER A 67 8.55 11.92 -0.03
C SER A 67 8.98 13.09 -0.91
N ASP A 68 8.80 12.99 -2.23
CA ASP A 68 9.27 14.00 -3.18
C ASP A 68 8.32 14.10 -4.39
N PRO A 69 7.64 15.26 -4.59
CA PRO A 69 6.70 15.42 -5.70
C PRO A 69 7.40 15.44 -7.07
N ASP A 70 8.66 15.88 -7.14
CA ASP A 70 9.45 15.86 -8.37
C ASP A 70 9.78 14.42 -8.80
N ARG A 71 10.03 13.49 -7.86
CA ARG A 71 10.18 12.05 -8.14
C ARG A 71 8.91 11.47 -8.75
N MET A 72 7.74 11.83 -8.23
CA MET A 72 6.45 11.37 -8.78
C MET A 72 6.28 11.87 -10.22
N GLU A 73 6.52 13.16 -10.49
CA GLU A 73 6.39 13.73 -11.83
C GLU A 73 7.43 13.16 -12.81
N ALA A 74 8.68 12.96 -12.36
CA ALA A 74 9.72 12.34 -13.16
C ALA A 74 9.39 10.87 -13.50
N PHE A 75 8.81 10.12 -12.56
CA PHE A 75 8.30 8.78 -12.80
C PHE A 75 7.17 8.77 -13.83
N LEU A 76 6.18 9.65 -13.67
CA LEU A 76 5.07 9.79 -14.62
C LEU A 76 5.57 10.19 -16.02
N LEU A 77 6.58 11.04 -16.11
CA LEU A 77 7.21 11.40 -17.38
C LEU A 77 7.88 10.19 -18.04
N LYS A 78 8.54 9.31 -17.28
CA LYS A 78 9.09 8.05 -17.79
C LYS A 78 7.99 7.11 -18.28
N CYS A 79 6.86 7.06 -17.57
CA CYS A 79 5.70 6.25 -17.96
C CYS A 79 5.09 6.68 -19.32
N ARG A 80 5.28 7.92 -19.77
CA ARG A 80 4.89 8.35 -21.14
C ARG A 80 5.67 7.62 -22.24
N GLY A 81 6.83 7.06 -21.91
CA GLY A 81 7.60 6.20 -22.82
C GLY A 81 7.00 4.82 -23.03
N ILE A 82 6.03 4.40 -22.19
CA ILE A 82 5.38 3.10 -22.31
C ILE A 82 4.41 3.14 -23.51
N PRO A 83 4.53 2.22 -24.49
CA PRO A 83 3.58 2.16 -25.59
C PRO A 83 2.17 1.90 -25.02
N GLN A 84 1.20 2.72 -25.44
CA GLN A 84 -0.20 2.73 -24.95
C GLN A 84 -0.45 3.44 -23.61
N CYS A 85 0.59 4.01 -22.98
CA CYS A 85 0.46 4.91 -21.84
C CYS A 85 0.35 6.36 -22.33
N GLY A 86 -0.85 6.75 -22.78
CA GLY A 86 -1.15 8.13 -23.19
C GLY A 86 -1.40 9.06 -22.01
N ASP A 87 -1.59 10.35 -22.29
CA ASP A 87 -1.82 11.41 -21.28
C ASP A 87 -2.96 11.11 -20.30
N ILE A 88 -4.01 10.43 -20.77
CA ILE A 88 -5.13 10.01 -19.93
C ILE A 88 -4.68 9.01 -18.86
N GLN A 89 -3.82 8.05 -19.22
CA GLN A 89 -3.32 7.06 -18.26
C GLN A 89 -2.42 7.70 -17.23
N ILE A 90 -1.53 8.59 -17.68
CA ILE A 90 -0.65 9.38 -16.80
C ILE A 90 -1.47 10.22 -15.82
N THR A 91 -2.51 10.89 -16.30
CA THR A 91 -3.40 11.69 -15.45
C THR A 91 -4.11 10.83 -14.41
N ARG A 92 -4.57 9.63 -14.79
CA ARG A 92 -5.20 8.67 -13.86
C ARG A 92 -4.20 8.13 -12.85
N MET A 93 -2.99 7.79 -13.26
CA MET A 93 -1.93 7.33 -12.36
C MET A 93 -1.60 8.41 -11.35
N ARG A 94 -1.39 9.64 -11.81
CA ARG A 94 -1.14 10.80 -10.94
C ARG A 94 -2.24 10.96 -9.90
N ALA A 95 -3.50 10.95 -10.34
CA ALA A 95 -4.65 11.10 -9.45
C ALA A 95 -4.74 9.95 -8.43
N ALA A 96 -4.52 8.71 -8.86
CA ALA A 96 -4.57 7.53 -7.99
C ALA A 96 -3.45 7.56 -6.95
N ILE A 97 -2.21 7.76 -7.38
CA ILE A 97 -1.03 7.84 -6.50
C ILE A 97 -1.21 8.98 -5.49
N ARG A 98 -1.60 10.17 -5.95
CA ARG A 98 -1.81 11.33 -5.07
C ARG A 98 -2.93 11.09 -4.06
N SER A 99 -4.10 10.61 -4.51
CA SER A 99 -5.23 10.31 -3.63
C SER A 99 -4.86 9.30 -2.54
N PHE A 100 -4.09 8.28 -2.93
CA PHE A 100 -3.58 7.29 -2.00
C PHE A 100 -2.61 7.87 -0.96
N ILE A 101 -1.65 8.67 -1.40
CA ILE A 101 -0.68 9.33 -0.50
C ILE A 101 -1.41 10.26 0.47
N GLU A 102 -2.35 11.07 -0.03
CA GLU A 102 -3.16 11.98 0.79
C GLU A 102 -4.01 11.21 1.82
N ALA A 103 -4.63 10.09 1.41
CA ALA A 103 -5.40 9.24 2.32
C ALA A 103 -4.53 8.60 3.41
N ARG A 104 -3.29 8.18 3.07
CA ARG A 104 -2.34 7.61 4.04
C ARG A 104 -1.73 8.69 4.95
N ALA A 105 -1.46 9.88 4.44
CA ALA A 105 -1.04 11.02 5.24
C ALA A 105 -2.13 11.43 6.25
N ALA A 106 -3.40 11.41 5.84
CA ALA A 106 -4.53 11.68 6.72
C ALA A 106 -4.74 10.59 7.79
N ALA A 107 -4.46 9.32 7.46
CA ALA A 107 -4.57 8.20 8.40
C ALA A 107 -3.42 8.12 9.42
N ALA A 108 -2.31 8.83 9.18
CA ALA A 108 -1.15 8.87 10.06
C ALA A 108 -1.20 10.01 11.11
N ASN A 109 -2.26 10.81 11.12
CA ASN A 109 -2.44 12.01 11.94
C ASN A 109 -3.65 11.84 12.87
#